data_AF-A0A640LLQ2-F1
#
_entry.id   AF-A0A640LLQ2-F1
#
_cell.length_a   1.000
_cell.length_b   1.000
_cell.length_c   1.000
_cell.angle_alpha   90.00
_cell.angle_beta   90.00
_cell.angle_gamma   90.00
#
_symmetry.space_group_name_H-M   'P 1'
#
loop_
_entity.id
_entity.type
_entity.pdbx_description
1 polymer ?
#
loop_
_entity_poly.entity_id
_entity_poly.type
_entity_poly.pdbx_seq_one_letter_code
_entity_poly.pdbx_strand_id
1 'polypeptide(L)'
;MHRYILKCKVSDLKYIPMLKAICNQDMGIKPRIVHRVYFINSNKNTIFHVYDDRGCDVLATSPNTIRDIYHTYNDWILEYDRNKIDKVFN
;
A
#
# COMPACT_ATOMS: atom_id res chain seq x y z
N MET A 1 15.55 -17.06 -1.86
CA MET A 1 14.43 -16.10 -1.69
C MET A 1 13.37 -16.45 -2.73
N HIS A 2 12.20 -16.92 -2.30
CA HIS A 2 11.12 -17.28 -3.22
C HIS A 2 10.21 -16.07 -3.45
N ARG A 3 9.87 -15.80 -4.71
CA ARG A 3 8.91 -14.76 -5.10
C ARG A 3 7.74 -15.45 -5.81
N TYR A 4 6.54 -15.19 -5.33
CA TYR A 4 5.30 -15.68 -5.93
C TYR A 4 4.55 -14.49 -6.54
N ILE A 5 4.01 -14.69 -7.74
CA ILE A 5 3.20 -13.70 -8.44
C ILE A 5 1.89 -14.37 -8.82
N LEU A 6 0.78 -13.77 -8.42
CA LEU A 6 -0.56 -14.26 -8.72
C LEU A 6 -1.33 -13.19 -9.48
N LYS A 7 -1.71 -13.49 -10.73
CA LYS A 7 -2.69 -12.68 -11.45
C LYS A 7 -4.09 -13.05 -10.95
N CYS A 8 -4.83 -12.07 -10.43
CA CYS A 8 -6.14 -12.27 -9.82
C CYS A 8 -7.02 -11.02 -9.96
N LYS A 9 -8.30 -11.17 -9.66
CA LYS A 9 -9.26 -10.08 -9.48
C LYS A 9 -9.36 -9.72 -7.99
N VAL A 10 -9.86 -8.51 -7.71
CA VAL A 10 -10.14 -8.09 -6.33
C VAL A 10 -11.12 -9.05 -5.63
N SER A 11 -12.09 -9.60 -6.36
CA SER A 11 -13.05 -10.60 -5.86
C SER A 11 -12.39 -11.90 -5.38
N ASP A 12 -11.19 -12.21 -5.87
CA ASP A 12 -10.47 -13.43 -5.52
C ASP A 12 -9.66 -13.24 -4.22
N LEU A 13 -9.52 -11.98 -3.77
CA LEU A 13 -8.72 -11.61 -2.62
C LEU A 13 -9.61 -11.33 -1.41
N LYS A 14 -9.31 -12.01 -0.30
CA LYS A 14 -9.78 -11.57 1.02
C LYS A 14 -8.88 -10.44 1.52
N TYR A 15 -8.89 -9.30 0.84
CA TYR A 15 -7.89 -8.24 1.07
C TYR A 15 -7.98 -7.65 2.48
N ILE A 16 -9.17 -7.51 3.08
CA ILE A 16 -9.34 -7.00 4.45
C ILE A 16 -8.57 -7.87 5.48
N PRO A 17 -8.83 -9.19 5.60
CA PRO A 17 -8.07 -10.02 6.54
C PRO A 17 -6.60 -10.17 6.15
N MET A 18 -6.24 -10.04 4.86
CA MET A 18 -4.83 -10.01 4.45
C MET A 18 -4.11 -8.77 4.97
N LEU A 19 -4.69 -7.58 4.80
CA LEU A 19 -4.12 -6.33 5.33
C LEU A 19 -3.98 -6.40 6.84
N LYS A 20 -5.00 -6.88 7.56
CA LYS A 20 -4.92 -7.14 9.00
C LYS A 20 -3.78 -8.08 9.35
N ALA A 21 -3.60 -9.17 8.61
CA ALA A 21 -2.52 -10.12 8.86
C ALA A 21 -1.12 -9.53 8.57
N ILE A 22 -1.00 -8.57 7.64
CA ILE A 22 0.26 -7.83 7.43
C ILE A 22 0.56 -6.98 8.66
N CYS A 23 -0.38 -6.13 9.10
CA CYS A 23 -0.21 -5.28 10.29
C CYS A 23 0.02 -6.09 11.58
N ASN A 24 -0.61 -7.27 11.70
CA ASN A 24 -0.46 -8.16 12.85
C ASN A 24 0.97 -8.67 13.04
N GLN A 25 1.83 -8.62 12.01
CA GLN A 25 3.23 -9.00 12.15
C GLN A 25 3.85 -8.23 13.32
N ASP A 26 3.84 -6.91 13.23
CA ASP A 26 4.53 -6.01 14.17
C ASP A 26 3.97 -6.11 15.58
N MET A 27 2.70 -6.49 15.69
CA MET A 27 2.02 -6.68 16.98
C MET A 27 2.22 -8.08 17.58
N GLY A 28 2.85 -9.01 16.84
CA GLY A 28 3.00 -10.41 17.28
C GLY A 28 1.69 -11.21 17.30
N ILE A 29 0.62 -10.69 16.69
CA ILE A 29 -0.73 -11.27 16.70
C ILE A 29 -0.88 -12.31 15.58
N LYS A 30 -1.71 -13.34 15.76
CA LYS A 30 -2.09 -14.29 14.71
C LYS A 30 -3.52 -14.01 14.19
N PRO A 31 -3.81 -14.22 12.90
CA PRO A 31 -2.89 -14.62 11.84
C PRO A 31 -1.95 -13.48 11.42
N ARG A 32 -0.74 -13.82 10.94
CA ARG A 32 0.22 -12.85 10.41
C ARG A 32 0.82 -13.27 9.08
N ILE A 33 1.12 -12.30 8.22
CA ILE A 33 1.89 -12.48 6.99
C ILE A 33 3.27 -11.86 7.20
N VAL A 34 4.31 -12.70 7.23
CA VAL A 34 5.72 -12.30 7.43
C VAL A 34 6.44 -11.92 6.14
N HIS A 35 5.77 -12.03 4.99
CA HIS A 35 6.34 -11.73 3.68
C HIS A 35 5.95 -10.32 3.23
N ARG A 36 6.80 -9.68 2.44
CA ARG A 36 6.43 -8.44 1.74
C ARG A 36 5.35 -8.75 0.70
N VAL A 37 4.23 -8.03 0.76
CA VAL A 37 3.09 -8.21 -0.13
C VAL A 37 2.87 -6.93 -0.91
N TYR A 38 2.93 -7.02 -2.24
CA TYR A 38 2.65 -5.91 -3.15
C TYR A 38 1.33 -6.16 -3.86
N PHE A 39 0.39 -5.25 -3.72
CA PHE A 39 -0.84 -5.24 -4.51
C PHE A 39 -0.60 -4.41 -5.76
N ILE A 40 -0.50 -5.08 -6.92
CA ILE A 40 -0.23 -4.42 -8.21
C ILE A 40 -1.53 -4.31 -8.98
N ASN A 41 -2.00 -3.09 -9.20
CA ASN A 41 -3.18 -2.80 -10.01
C ASN A 41 -2.75 -2.44 -11.43
N SER A 42 -2.74 -3.43 -12.32
CA SER A 42 -2.38 -3.26 -13.72
C SER A 42 -3.34 -2.36 -14.51
N ASN A 43 -4.60 -2.23 -14.08
CA ASN A 43 -5.59 -1.42 -14.78
C ASN A 43 -5.41 0.07 -14.47
N LYS A 44 -4.94 0.39 -13.26
CA LYS A 44 -4.70 1.76 -12.81
C LYS A 44 -3.23 2.15 -12.82
N ASN A 45 -2.31 1.26 -13.18
CA ASN A 45 -0.86 1.47 -13.09
C ASN A 45 -0.41 1.94 -11.69
N THR A 46 -0.97 1.31 -10.64
CA THR A 46 -0.64 1.62 -9.25
C THR A 46 -0.12 0.40 -8.50
N ILE A 47 0.69 0.65 -7.47
CA ILE A 47 1.16 -0.34 -6.51
C ILE A 47 0.79 0.13 -5.11
N PHE A 48 0.28 -0.79 -4.30
CA PHE A 48 0.03 -0.56 -2.89
C PHE A 48 0.82 -1.56 -2.05
N HIS A 49 1.57 -1.06 -1.08
CA HIS A 49 2.44 -1.85 -0.21
C HIS A 49 2.26 -1.41 1.23
N VAL A 50 1.68 -2.27 2.05
CA VAL A 50 1.58 -2.06 3.51
C VAL A 50 2.72 -2.83 4.16
N TYR A 51 3.46 -2.18 5.05
CA TYR A 51 4.61 -2.80 5.73
C TYR A 51 4.37 -3.04 7.21
N ASP A 52 3.58 -2.19 7.89
CA ASP A 52 3.19 -2.38 9.28
C ASP A 52 1.78 -1.82 9.57
N ASP A 53 1.42 -1.65 10.84
CA ASP A 53 0.15 -1.08 11.30
C ASP A 53 0.06 0.46 11.17
N ARG A 54 1.17 1.13 10.82
CA ARG A 54 1.30 2.59 10.79
C ARG A 54 1.65 3.14 9.42
N GLY A 55 2.13 2.32 8.49
CA GLY A 55 2.70 2.80 7.25
C GLY A 55 2.44 1.94 6.02
N CYS A 56 2.32 2.64 4.90
CA CYS A 56 2.14 2.08 3.59
C CYS A 56 2.68 3.02 2.50
N ASP A 57 3.03 2.44 1.35
CA ASP A 57 3.37 3.17 0.14
C ASP A 57 2.28 3.02 -0.91
N VAL A 58 1.97 4.12 -1.59
CA VAL A 58 1.16 4.14 -2.81
C VAL A 58 2.03 4.68 -3.94
N LEU A 59 2.28 3.85 -4.94
CA LEU A 59 3.09 4.22 -6.12
C LEU A 59 2.21 4.26 -7.36
N ALA A 60 2.58 5.12 -8.30
CA ALA A 60 1.97 5.18 -9.62
C ALA A 60 2.99 5.63 -10.68
N THR A 61 2.68 5.36 -11.95
CA THR A 61 3.51 5.81 -13.07
C THR A 61 3.41 7.31 -13.36
N SER A 62 2.44 8.01 -12.76
CA SER A 62 2.26 9.46 -12.86
C SER A 62 1.54 9.98 -11.61
N PRO A 63 1.90 11.18 -11.09
CA PRO A 63 1.21 11.80 -9.95
C PRO A 63 -0.30 11.93 -10.17
N ASN A 64 -0.74 12.21 -11.40
CA ASN A 64 -2.16 12.35 -11.74
C ASN A 64 -2.99 11.12 -11.35
N THR A 65 -2.40 9.93 -11.46
CA THR A 65 -3.07 8.63 -11.20
C THR A 65 -3.51 8.48 -9.75
N ILE A 66 -2.79 9.11 -8.83
CA ILE A 66 -2.99 9.01 -7.37
C ILE A 66 -3.22 10.37 -6.72
N ARG A 67 -3.53 11.41 -7.51
CA ARG A 67 -3.82 12.76 -6.99
C ARG A 67 -5.01 12.75 -6.04
N ASP A 68 -6.07 12.01 -6.37
CA ASP A 68 -7.23 11.89 -5.49
C ASP A 68 -6.86 11.24 -4.16
N ILE A 69 -5.94 10.28 -4.15
CA ILE A 69 -5.43 9.64 -2.92
C ILE A 69 -4.63 10.67 -2.10
N TYR A 70 -3.75 11.44 -2.75
CA TYR A 70 -3.00 12.50 -2.09
C TYR A 70 -3.91 13.55 -1.42
N HIS A 71 -4.99 13.97 -2.08
CA HIS A 71 -5.93 14.92 -1.49
C HIS A 71 -6.81 14.29 -0.41
N THR A 72 -7.31 13.07 -0.63
CA THR A 72 -8.22 12.39 0.31
C THR A 72 -7.53 11.99 1.62
N TYR A 73 -6.26 11.57 1.54
CA TYR A 73 -5.50 11.05 2.68
C TYR A 73 -4.30 11.95 3.02
N ASN A 74 -4.38 13.25 2.72
CA ASN A 74 -3.27 14.19 2.96
C ASN A 74 -2.82 14.23 4.43
N ASP A 75 -3.76 14.07 5.35
CA ASP A 75 -3.51 14.05 6.80
C ASP A 75 -2.74 12.81 7.26
N TRP A 76 -2.65 11.76 6.42
CA TRP A 76 -1.87 10.56 6.72
C TRP A 76 -0.39 10.74 6.38
N ILE A 77 -0.03 11.81 5.66
CA ILE A 77 1.36 12.10 5.30
C ILE A 77 2.11 12.55 6.54
N LEU A 78 3.21 11.85 6.83
CA LEU A 78 4.12 12.16 7.92
C LEU A 78 4.84 13.48 7.64
N GLU A 79 5.00 14.31 8.66
CA GLU A 79 5.50 15.68 8.52
C GLU A 79 6.88 15.76 7.85
N TYR A 80 7.74 14.76 8.13
CA TYR A 80 9.07 14.68 7.54
C TYR A 80 9.06 14.31 6.04
N ASP A 81 7.99 13.69 5.53
CA ASP A 81 7.82 13.35 4.11
C ASP A 81 7.00 14.40 3.35
N ARG A 82 6.17 15.18 4.05
CA ARG A 82 5.24 16.18 3.49
C ARG A 82 5.88 17.08 2.45
N ASN A 83 6.97 17.76 2.80
CA ASN A 83 7.67 18.67 1.89
C ASN A 83 8.18 18.00 0.60
N LYS A 84 8.50 16.70 0.63
CA LYS A 84 8.94 15.96 -0.56
C LYS A 84 7.75 15.53 -1.40
N ILE A 85 6.68 15.08 -0.76
CA ILE A 85 5.45 14.64 -1.43
C ILE A 85 4.76 15.83 -2.08
N ASP A 86 4.64 16.96 -1.39
CA ASP A 86 4.01 18.18 -1.91
C ASP A 86 4.68 18.66 -3.20
N LYS A 87 6.01 18.56 -3.33
CA LYS A 87 6.74 18.90 -4.57
C LYS A 87 6.37 18.04 -5.78
N VAL A 88 5.80 16.86 -5.56
CA VAL A 88 5.34 15.96 -6.63
C VAL A 88 3.93 16.31 -7.09
N PHE A 89 3.10 16.86 -6.18
CA PHE A 89 1.69 17.13 -6.42
C PHE A 89 1.34 18.62 -6.64
N ASN A 90 2.23 19.54 -6.24
CA ASN A 90 2.15 20.98 -6.48
C ASN A 90 2.60 21.39 -7.88
#